data_AF-A0AAE0UUB8-F1
#
_entry.id   AF-A0AAE0UUB8-F1
#
_cell.length_a   1.000
_cell.length_b   1.000
_cell.length_c   1.000
_cell.angle_alpha   90.00
_cell.angle_beta   90.00
_cell.angle_gamma   90.00
#
_symmetry.space_group_name_H-M   'P 1'
#
loop_
_entity.id
_entity.type
_entity.pdbx_description
1 polymer ?
#
loop_
_entity_poly.entity_id
_entity_poly.type
_entity_poly.pdbx_seq_one_letter_code
_entity_poly.pdbx_strand_id
1 'polypeptide(L)'
;MLQTLMIKRELASDPDLRTQSWDRFLPNFKHKHLNKRQQPTRKKIKKEYTPFPPPQPESKVDRELASGEFFLREREKRRRKMTEIKVKQAEALSRKQEERKKAFIPPKEKKILKKSNKAPVKDKLDIEVIKEKVKKARNKKPGAPAVDRSTAPPTGHSVKNKTRKS
;
A
#
# COMPACT_ATOMS: atom_id res chain seq x y z
N MET A 1 -9.82 63.95 13.47
CA MET A 1 -10.76 64.99 12.99
C MET A 1 -10.24 66.42 13.17
N LEU A 2 -9.30 66.69 14.11
CA LEU A 2 -8.74 68.03 14.28
C LEU A 2 -7.94 68.50 13.05
N GLN A 3 -7.07 67.64 12.50
CA GLN A 3 -6.20 67.99 11.37
C GLN A 3 -6.97 68.31 10.08
N THR A 4 -8.05 67.58 9.78
CA THR A 4 -8.88 67.85 8.60
C THR A 4 -9.57 69.22 8.67
N LEU A 5 -9.94 69.67 9.88
CA LEU A 5 -10.55 71.00 10.07
C LEU A 5 -9.50 72.10 9.93
N MET A 6 -8.31 71.91 10.49
CA MET A 6 -7.18 72.83 10.32
C MET A 6 -6.84 72.99 8.84
N ILE A 7 -6.71 71.88 8.09
CA ILE A 7 -6.42 71.90 6.65
C ILE A 7 -7.52 72.60 5.86
N LYS A 8 -8.80 72.35 6.17
CA LYS A 8 -9.93 73.05 5.51
C LYS A 8 -9.92 74.56 5.78
N ARG A 9 -9.50 75.00 6.96
CA ARG A 9 -9.45 76.42 7.32
C ARG A 9 -8.35 77.17 6.56
N GLU A 10 -7.18 76.55 6.42
CA GLU A 10 -6.09 77.10 5.61
C GLU A 10 -6.50 77.18 4.13
N LEU A 11 -7.00 76.08 3.54
CA LEU A 11 -7.43 76.03 2.14
C LEU A 11 -8.59 77.00 1.82
N ALA A 12 -9.45 77.30 2.80
CA ALA A 12 -10.53 78.26 2.64
C ALA A 12 -10.04 79.73 2.66
N SER A 13 -8.87 79.98 3.27
CA SER A 13 -8.26 81.30 3.35
C SER A 13 -7.46 81.63 2.08
N ASP A 14 -7.04 80.62 1.33
CA ASP A 14 -6.32 80.77 0.05
C ASP A 14 -7.27 81.17 -1.10
N PRO A 15 -7.04 82.32 -1.78
CA PRO A 15 -7.96 82.84 -2.80
C PRO A 15 -8.04 81.94 -4.05
N ASP A 16 -6.94 81.29 -4.42
CA ASP A 16 -6.84 80.48 -5.65
C ASP A 16 -7.47 79.09 -5.51
N LEU A 17 -7.45 78.54 -4.31
CA LEU A 17 -7.92 77.18 -4.03
C LEU A 17 -9.35 77.16 -3.50
N ARG A 18 -9.89 78.29 -3.03
CA ARG A 18 -11.26 78.37 -2.48
C ARG A 18 -12.36 78.01 -3.47
N THR A 19 -12.13 78.22 -4.77
CA THR A 19 -13.10 77.93 -5.84
C THR A 19 -12.99 76.50 -6.39
N GLN A 20 -11.96 75.75 -5.98
CA GLN A 20 -11.64 74.43 -6.51
C GLN A 20 -11.99 73.30 -5.52
N SER A 21 -12.06 72.06 -6.01
CA SER A 21 -12.35 70.88 -5.17
C SER A 21 -11.17 70.54 -4.25
N TRP A 22 -11.41 70.49 -2.94
CA TRP A 22 -10.37 70.19 -1.93
C TRP A 22 -10.12 68.69 -1.68
N ASP A 23 -10.75 67.80 -2.44
CA ASP A 23 -10.71 66.35 -2.22
C ASP A 23 -9.28 65.76 -2.30
N ARG A 24 -8.38 66.39 -3.06
CA ARG A 24 -6.96 65.99 -3.17
C ARG A 24 -6.14 66.28 -1.90
N PHE A 25 -6.56 67.24 -1.10
CA PHE A 25 -5.84 67.69 0.11
C PHE A 25 -6.42 67.09 1.40
N LEU A 26 -7.57 66.44 1.32
CA LEU A 26 -8.24 65.82 2.45
C LEU A 26 -7.93 64.32 2.49
N PRO A 27 -7.50 63.77 3.64
CA PRO A 27 -7.35 62.34 3.79
C PRO A 27 -8.69 61.60 3.59
N ASN A 28 -8.72 60.66 2.65
CA ASN A 28 -9.89 59.84 2.35
C ASN A 28 -10.00 58.65 3.31
N PHE A 29 -10.78 58.81 4.38
CA PHE A 29 -11.02 57.76 5.37
C PHE A 29 -12.05 56.75 4.85
N LYS A 30 -11.57 55.63 4.30
CA LYS A 30 -12.44 54.48 4.00
C LYS A 30 -12.95 53.88 5.31
N HIS A 31 -14.26 53.73 5.44
CA HIS A 31 -14.86 53.07 6.60
C HIS A 31 -14.46 51.58 6.63
N LYS A 32 -13.47 51.23 7.45
CA LYS A 32 -13.04 49.85 7.67
C LYS A 32 -14.03 49.16 8.61
N HIS A 33 -14.95 48.37 8.08
CA HIS A 33 -15.78 47.48 8.90
C HIS A 33 -14.91 46.29 9.38
N LEU A 34 -14.34 46.41 10.58
CA LEU A 34 -13.48 45.39 11.22
C LEU A 34 -14.23 44.11 11.66
N ASN A 35 -15.52 43.98 11.32
CA ASN A 35 -16.40 42.97 11.89
C ASN A 35 -16.43 41.65 11.10
N LYS A 36 -15.52 41.43 10.14
CA LYS A 36 -15.39 40.14 9.46
C LYS A 36 -14.33 39.27 10.14
N ARG A 37 -14.51 39.01 11.43
CA ARG A 37 -13.72 37.95 12.08
C ARG A 37 -14.26 36.62 11.60
N GLN A 38 -13.49 35.93 10.76
CA GLN A 38 -13.82 34.57 10.34
C GLN A 38 -13.94 33.69 11.58
N GLN A 39 -15.09 33.00 11.70
CA GLN A 39 -15.30 32.06 12.78
C GLN A 39 -14.35 30.87 12.62
N PRO A 40 -13.80 30.31 13.71
CA PRO A 40 -12.95 29.15 13.61
C PRO A 40 -13.72 27.98 13.00
N THR A 41 -13.06 27.25 12.10
CA THR A 41 -13.63 26.06 11.43
C THR A 41 -14.06 24.97 12.41
N ARG A 42 -13.41 24.92 13.59
CA ARG A 42 -13.75 24.00 14.68
C ARG A 42 -14.32 24.78 15.87
N LYS A 43 -15.65 24.85 15.94
CA LYS A 43 -16.38 25.37 17.11
C LYS A 43 -16.39 24.31 18.21
N LYS A 44 -15.87 24.65 19.40
CA LYS A 44 -15.95 23.77 20.58
C LYS A 44 -17.37 23.82 21.13
N ILE A 45 -18.13 22.74 20.95
CA ILE A 45 -19.46 22.57 21.56
C ILE A 45 -19.25 22.28 23.06
N LYS A 46 -20.08 22.88 23.92
CA LYS A 46 -20.06 22.62 25.36
C LYS A 46 -20.51 21.18 25.61
N LYS A 47 -19.79 20.45 26.46
CA LYS A 47 -20.18 19.09 26.87
C LYS A 47 -21.46 19.17 27.70
N GLU A 48 -22.34 18.18 27.55
CA GLU A 48 -23.53 18.03 28.37
C GLU A 48 -23.13 17.89 29.85
N TYR A 49 -23.95 18.47 30.74
CA TYR A 49 -23.68 18.43 32.16
C TYR A 49 -23.80 16.99 32.65
N THR A 50 -22.69 16.46 33.15
CA THR A 50 -22.61 15.13 33.76
C THR A 50 -22.41 15.35 35.26
N PRO A 51 -23.37 14.95 36.11
CA PRO A 51 -23.34 15.26 37.54
C PRO A 51 -22.24 14.50 38.30
N PHE A 52 -21.78 13.38 37.75
CA PHE A 52 -20.70 12.60 38.31
C PHE A 52 -19.36 12.99 37.67
N PRO A 53 -18.29 13.08 38.48
CA PRO A 53 -16.96 13.27 37.91
C PRO A 53 -16.60 12.08 37.01
N PRO A 54 -15.75 12.29 35.99
CA PRO A 54 -15.19 11.17 35.24
C PRO A 54 -14.38 10.25 36.17
N PRO A 55 -14.29 8.95 35.86
CA PRO A 55 -13.49 8.02 36.66
C PRO A 55 -12.03 8.47 36.72
N GLN A 56 -11.39 8.26 37.87
CA GLN A 56 -9.97 8.56 38.04
C GLN A 56 -9.15 7.67 37.09
N PRO A 57 -8.13 8.22 36.39
CA PRO A 57 -7.24 7.38 35.61
C PRO A 57 -6.50 6.39 36.52
N GLU A 58 -6.43 5.14 36.09
CA GLU A 58 -5.73 4.08 36.83
C GLU A 58 -4.26 4.44 37.05
N SER A 59 -3.75 4.17 38.26
CA SER A 59 -2.33 4.37 38.54
C SER A 59 -1.47 3.37 37.76
N LYS A 60 -0.18 3.65 37.60
CA LYS A 60 0.75 2.70 36.97
C LYS A 60 0.77 1.36 37.71
N VAL A 61 0.69 1.40 39.04
CA VAL A 61 0.66 0.20 39.90
C VAL A 61 -0.62 -0.60 39.64
N ASP A 62 -1.78 0.05 39.60
CA ASP A 62 -3.05 -0.63 39.35
C ASP A 62 -3.10 -1.29 37.97
N ARG A 63 -2.55 -0.62 36.95
CA ARG A 63 -2.44 -1.19 35.60
C ARG A 63 -1.55 -2.42 35.56
N GLU A 64 -0.42 -2.39 36.27
CA GLU A 64 0.51 -3.52 36.35
C GLU A 64 -0.05 -4.66 37.20
N LEU A 65 -0.86 -4.37 38.21
CA LEU A 65 -1.58 -5.36 39.01
C LEU A 65 -2.71 -6.02 38.20
N ALA A 66 -3.51 -5.22 37.49
CA ALA A 66 -4.58 -5.70 36.63
C ALA A 66 -4.06 -6.55 35.46
N SER A 67 -2.90 -6.21 34.89
CA SER A 67 -2.24 -7.02 33.84
C SER A 67 -1.51 -8.25 34.40
N GLY A 68 -1.33 -8.34 35.73
CA GLY A 68 -0.51 -9.35 36.38
C GLY A 68 0.99 -9.23 36.10
N GLU A 69 1.44 -8.13 35.47
CA GLU A 69 2.84 -7.89 35.15
C GLU A 69 3.64 -7.40 36.37
N PHE A 70 2.97 -6.85 37.39
CA PHE A 70 3.62 -6.34 38.61
C PHE A 70 4.50 -7.39 39.30
N PHE A 71 4.01 -8.63 39.37
CA PHE A 71 4.70 -9.73 40.05
C PHE A 71 5.83 -10.37 39.21
N LEU A 72 5.87 -10.11 37.89
CA LEU A 72 6.91 -10.66 37.03
C LEU A 72 8.24 -9.95 37.26
N ARG A 73 9.32 -10.73 37.38
CA ARG A 73 10.67 -10.17 37.49
C ARG A 73 11.09 -9.56 36.16
N GLU A 74 12.01 -8.59 36.19
CA GLU A 74 12.48 -7.90 34.98
C GLU A 74 13.05 -8.88 33.94
N ARG A 75 13.70 -9.96 34.38
CA ARG A 75 14.21 -11.04 33.51
C ARG A 75 13.09 -11.72 32.71
N GLU A 76 11.93 -11.93 33.32
CA GLU A 76 10.77 -12.58 32.69
C GLU A 76 10.12 -11.63 31.69
N LYS A 77 9.97 -10.36 32.06
CA LYS A 77 9.51 -9.29 31.16
C LYS A 77 10.39 -9.21 29.92
N ARG A 78 11.72 -9.23 30.09
CA ARG A 78 12.69 -9.24 28.98
C ARG A 78 12.55 -10.49 28.11
N ARG A 79 12.38 -11.68 28.70
CA ARG A 79 12.15 -12.93 27.95
C ARG A 79 10.88 -12.85 27.10
N ARG A 80 9.76 -12.37 27.67
CA ARG A 80 8.50 -12.18 26.95
C ARG A 80 8.63 -11.21 25.77
N LYS A 81 9.28 -10.06 25.98
CA LYS A 81 9.58 -9.10 24.90
C LYS A 81 10.40 -9.72 23.78
N MET A 82 11.44 -10.49 24.12
CA MET A 82 12.26 -11.17 23.10
C MET A 82 11.47 -12.24 22.35
N THR A 83 10.56 -12.97 23.00
CA THR A 83 9.69 -13.94 22.31
C THR A 83 8.71 -13.23 21.37
N GLU A 84 8.10 -12.11 21.78
CA GLU A 84 7.21 -11.32 20.93
C GLU A 84 7.93 -10.80 19.69
N ILE A 85 9.16 -10.30 19.84
CA ILE A 85 9.98 -9.83 18.72
C ILE A 85 10.27 -10.99 17.75
N LYS A 86 10.65 -12.17 18.26
CA LYS A 86 10.90 -13.36 17.42
C LYS A 86 9.64 -13.80 16.67
N VAL A 87 8.48 -13.78 17.32
CA VAL A 87 7.19 -14.13 16.69
C VAL A 87 6.87 -13.14 15.57
N LYS A 88 6.99 -11.83 15.82
CA LYS A 88 6.78 -10.79 14.79
C LYS A 88 7.74 -10.93 13.62
N GLN A 89 9.00 -11.26 13.88
CA GLN A 89 9.99 -11.52 12.84
C GLN A 89 9.61 -12.76 12.00
N ALA A 90 9.21 -13.85 12.64
CA ALA A 90 8.77 -15.06 11.95
C ALA A 90 7.52 -14.81 11.09
N GLU A 91 6.54 -14.06 11.60
CA GLU A 91 5.34 -13.66 10.87
C GLU A 91 5.68 -12.81 9.64
N ALA A 92 6.54 -11.80 9.80
CA ALA A 92 6.99 -10.95 8.69
C ALA A 92 7.75 -11.74 7.62
N LEU A 93 8.59 -12.69 8.02
CA LEU A 93 9.28 -13.59 7.10
C LEU A 93 8.30 -14.48 6.32
N SER A 94 7.30 -15.05 7.01
CA SER A 94 6.26 -15.87 6.38
C SER A 94 5.45 -15.05 5.37
N ARG A 95 4.98 -13.86 5.76
CA ARG A 95 4.28 -12.93 4.86
C ARG A 95 5.10 -12.59 3.61
N LYS A 96 6.40 -12.28 3.78
CA LYS A 96 7.30 -11.97 2.66
C LYS A 96 7.52 -13.18 1.74
N GLN A 97 7.57 -14.38 2.30
CA GLN A 97 7.65 -15.61 1.50
C GLN A 97 6.37 -15.85 0.70
N GLU A 98 5.19 -15.61 1.29
CA GLU A 98 3.91 -15.70 0.57
C GLU A 98 3.83 -14.69 -0.58
N GLU A 99 4.24 -13.45 -0.35
CA GLU A 99 4.29 -12.41 -1.38
C GLU A 99 5.21 -12.82 -2.55
N ARG A 100 6.40 -13.37 -2.25
CA ARG A 100 7.32 -13.91 -3.27
C ARG A 100 6.72 -15.08 -4.04
N LYS A 101 6.08 -16.03 -3.35
CA LYS A 101 5.42 -17.18 -3.98
C LYS A 101 4.27 -16.73 -4.89
N LYS A 102 3.48 -15.74 -4.47
CA LYS A 102 2.41 -15.13 -5.28
C LYS A 102 2.95 -14.51 -6.56
N ALA A 103 4.07 -13.79 -6.49
CA ALA A 103 4.72 -13.21 -7.67
C ALA A 103 5.29 -14.27 -8.63
N PHE A 104 5.64 -15.47 -8.13
CA PHE A 104 6.16 -16.57 -8.94
C PHE A 104 5.08 -17.45 -9.58
N ILE A 105 3.82 -17.33 -9.14
CA ILE A 105 2.70 -18.03 -9.77
C ILE A 105 2.26 -17.19 -10.98
N PRO A 106 2.30 -17.76 -12.21
CA PRO A 106 1.81 -17.07 -13.38
C PRO A 106 0.35 -16.62 -13.17
N PRO A 107 -0.01 -15.39 -13.57
CA PRO A 107 -1.39 -14.93 -13.53
C PRO A 107 -2.28 -15.95 -14.23
N LYS A 108 -3.37 -16.38 -13.58
CA LYS A 108 -4.32 -17.30 -14.21
C LYS A 108 -4.95 -16.61 -15.41
N GLU A 109 -4.60 -17.06 -16.60
CA GLU A 109 -5.23 -16.60 -17.84
C GLU A 109 -6.74 -16.81 -17.74
N LYS A 110 -7.51 -15.78 -18.09
CA LYS A 110 -8.96 -15.92 -18.21
C LYS A 110 -9.20 -16.91 -19.34
N LYS A 111 -9.77 -18.09 -19.03
CA LYS A 111 -10.21 -19.04 -20.05
C LYS A 111 -11.14 -18.30 -21.00
N ILE A 112 -10.68 -18.06 -22.22
CA ILE A 112 -11.54 -17.59 -23.30
C ILE A 112 -12.53 -18.72 -23.50
N LEU A 113 -13.78 -18.53 -23.04
CA LEU A 113 -14.88 -19.45 -23.32
C LEU A 113 -15.08 -19.43 -24.83
N LYS A 114 -14.37 -20.31 -25.55
CA LYS A 114 -14.72 -20.63 -26.93
C LYS A 114 -16.10 -21.27 -26.86
N LYS A 115 -17.13 -20.53 -27.27
CA LYS A 115 -18.45 -21.08 -27.55
C LYS A 115 -18.30 -22.03 -28.73
N SER A 116 -18.03 -23.30 -28.45
CA SER A 116 -18.10 -24.37 -29.43
C SER A 116 -19.05 -25.42 -28.90
N ASN A 117 -20.19 -25.57 -29.57
CA ASN A 117 -21.02 -26.77 -29.48
C ASN A 117 -20.19 -27.97 -29.95
N LYS A 118 -19.59 -28.74 -29.03
CA LYS A 118 -19.10 -30.09 -29.32
C LYS A 118 -19.26 -31.03 -28.11
N ALA A 119 -19.79 -32.20 -28.42
CA ALA A 119 -20.19 -33.31 -27.57
C ALA A 119 -19.06 -33.89 -26.69
N PRO A 120 -19.38 -34.69 -25.65
CA PRO A 120 -18.42 -35.08 -24.63
C PRO A 120 -17.57 -36.26 -25.10
N VAL A 121 -16.31 -36.00 -25.46
CA VAL A 121 -15.32 -37.07 -25.65
C VAL A 121 -14.70 -37.40 -24.30
N LYS A 122 -15.26 -38.45 -23.69
CA LYS A 122 -14.64 -39.22 -22.62
C LYS A 122 -13.47 -39.98 -23.23
N ASP A 123 -12.23 -39.64 -22.87
CA ASP A 123 -11.10 -40.57 -23.04
C ASP A 123 -10.12 -40.37 -21.89
N LYS A 124 -10.46 -41.00 -20.76
CA LYS A 124 -9.50 -41.31 -19.71
C LYS A 124 -8.69 -42.48 -20.26
N LEU A 125 -7.48 -42.21 -20.73
CA LEU A 125 -6.52 -43.28 -21.05
C LEU A 125 -6.29 -44.11 -19.79
N ASP A 126 -6.61 -45.40 -19.88
CA ASP A 126 -6.68 -46.29 -18.71
C ASP A 126 -5.27 -46.77 -18.31
N ILE A 127 -4.68 -46.06 -17.36
CA ILE A 127 -3.29 -46.24 -16.88
C ILE A 127 -3.10 -47.65 -16.29
N GLU A 128 -4.17 -48.27 -15.78
CA GLU A 128 -4.16 -49.60 -15.18
C GLU A 128 -3.92 -50.69 -16.25
N VAL A 129 -4.60 -50.58 -17.40
CA VAL A 129 -4.43 -51.49 -18.55
C VAL A 129 -3.00 -51.42 -19.11
N ILE A 130 -2.40 -50.24 -19.13
CA ILE A 130 -1.01 -50.04 -19.59
C ILE A 130 -0.02 -50.69 -18.61
N LYS A 131 -0.23 -50.55 -17.30
CA LYS A 131 0.62 -51.17 -16.27
C LYS A 131 0.59 -52.70 -16.32
N GLU A 132 -0.57 -53.28 -16.59
CA GLU A 132 -0.68 -54.74 -16.73
C GLU A 132 0.03 -55.27 -17.98
N LYS A 133 -0.09 -54.58 -19.11
CA LYS A 133 0.64 -54.93 -20.36
C LYS A 133 2.16 -54.91 -20.17
N VAL A 134 2.69 -53.92 -19.47
CA VAL A 134 4.14 -53.80 -19.20
C VAL A 134 4.63 -54.93 -18.27
N LYS A 135 3.87 -55.29 -17.23
CA LYS A 135 4.19 -56.44 -16.36
C LYS A 135 4.18 -57.76 -17.13
N LYS A 136 3.23 -57.94 -18.05
CA LYS A 136 3.11 -59.15 -18.88
C LYS A 136 4.24 -59.27 -19.90
N ALA A 137 4.73 -58.15 -20.42
CA ALA A 137 5.89 -58.10 -21.31
C ALA A 137 7.21 -58.44 -20.59
N ARG A 138 7.36 -58.05 -19.32
CA ARG A 138 8.56 -58.33 -18.51
C ARG A 138 8.78 -59.82 -18.22
N ASN A 139 7.73 -60.62 -18.20
CA ASN A 139 7.79 -62.06 -17.88
C ASN A 139 8.05 -62.96 -19.11
N LYS A 140 8.07 -62.40 -20.32
CA LYS A 140 8.60 -63.11 -21.50
C LYS A 140 10.11 -62.91 -21.56
N LYS A 141 10.87 -63.98 -21.29
CA LYS A 141 12.33 -64.00 -21.48
C LYS A 141 12.65 -63.66 -22.95
N PRO A 142 13.51 -62.67 -23.25
CA PRO A 142 14.00 -62.48 -24.61
C PRO A 142 15.01 -63.59 -24.92
N GLY A 143 14.72 -64.39 -25.96
CA GLY A 143 15.58 -65.47 -26.43
C GLY A 143 15.76 -65.38 -27.94
N ALA A 144 17.03 -65.24 -28.33
CA ALA A 144 17.65 -65.37 -29.65
C ALA A 144 17.60 -64.16 -30.63
N PRO A 145 18.69 -63.93 -31.39
CA PRO A 145 19.02 -62.65 -32.01
C PRO A 145 18.60 -62.57 -33.50
N ALA A 146 18.33 -61.35 -33.98
CA ALA A 146 18.40 -61.05 -35.40
C ALA A 146 19.68 -60.23 -35.64
N VAL A 147 20.62 -60.85 -36.33
CA VAL A 147 21.81 -60.23 -36.91
C VAL A 147 21.36 -59.50 -38.17
N ASP A 148 21.64 -58.21 -38.32
CA ASP A 148 22.24 -57.75 -39.57
C ASP A 148 23.03 -56.45 -39.43
N ARG A 149 24.15 -56.44 -40.17
CA ARG A 149 25.22 -55.44 -40.16
C ARG A 149 24.97 -54.43 -41.28
N SER A 150 25.26 -53.15 -41.08
CA SER A 150 26.03 -52.34 -42.04
C SER A 150 26.19 -50.86 -41.63
N THR A 151 27.46 -50.47 -41.50
CA THR A 151 28.07 -49.22 -41.98
C THR A 151 27.70 -47.89 -41.32
N ALA A 152 28.63 -47.43 -40.47
CA ALA A 152 28.99 -46.01 -40.32
C ALA A 152 30.15 -45.67 -41.30
N PRO A 153 30.70 -44.45 -41.25
CA PRO A 153 30.30 -43.16 -41.83
C PRO A 153 31.32 -42.78 -42.97
N PRO A 154 31.50 -41.52 -43.48
CA PRO A 154 32.18 -40.46 -42.70
C PRO A 154 31.94 -38.97 -43.12
N THR A 155 32.15 -38.09 -42.14
CA THR A 155 32.88 -36.80 -42.17
C THR A 155 32.64 -35.68 -43.21
N GLY A 156 32.56 -34.45 -42.68
CA GLY A 156 33.00 -33.20 -43.34
C GLY A 156 32.26 -31.97 -42.79
N HIS A 157 32.88 -31.18 -41.88
CA HIS A 157 33.46 -29.83 -42.13
C HIS A 157 32.41 -28.79 -42.62
N SER A 158 32.28 -27.55 -42.16
CA SER A 158 33.17 -26.61 -41.45
C SER A 158 32.43 -25.24 -41.33
N VAL A 159 32.66 -24.54 -40.21
CA VAL A 159 32.83 -23.06 -40.09
C VAL A 159 31.65 -22.07 -40.23
N LYS A 160 31.48 -21.34 -39.10
CA LYS A 160 31.19 -19.91 -38.88
C LYS A 160 30.08 -19.23 -39.69
N ASN A 161 29.18 -18.57 -38.96
CA ASN A 161 29.01 -17.13 -39.15
C ASN A 161 28.62 -16.38 -37.87
N LYS A 162 29.09 -15.15 -37.85
CA LYS A 162 29.18 -14.14 -36.79
C LYS A 162 28.07 -13.10 -37.01
N THR A 163 27.45 -12.59 -35.94
CA THR A 163 26.84 -11.24 -35.76
C THR A 163 25.99 -11.28 -34.46
N ARG A 164 26.38 -10.65 -33.34
CA ARG A 164 26.35 -9.23 -32.89
C ARG A 164 24.95 -8.57 -32.82
N LYS A 165 24.72 -7.95 -31.64
CA LYS A 165 23.74 -6.89 -31.28
C LYS A 165 22.29 -7.37 -31.12
N SER A 166 21.52 -6.99 -30.08
CA SER A 166 21.61 -5.90 -29.10
C SER A 166 21.13 -6.35 -27.72
#